data_AF-R7S2N0-F1
#
_entry.id   AF-R7S2N0-F1
#
_cell.length_a   1.000
_cell.length_b   1.000
_cell.length_c   1.000
_cell.angle_alpha   90.00
_cell.angle_beta   90.00
_cell.angle_gamma   90.00
#
_symmetry.space_group_name_H-M   'P 1'
#
loop_
_entity.id
_entity.type
_entity.pdbx_description
1 polymer ?
#
loop_
_entity_poly.entity_id
_entity_poly.type
_entity_poly.pdbx_seq_one_letter_code
_entity_poly.pdbx_strand_id
1 'polypeptide(L)'
;ISLQPNSLYIFLIQILSVDPHWSLFITDAAGVATRYHWSVAPRRSLNEPIECYDARVINPVREVTNGGKMTLGVVRIMSYSPPQPGFDFNGLFSQIYRGISYNTVQMNRLNHISCWEWVLEALNLL
;
A
#
# COMPACT_ATOMS: atom_id res chain seq x y z
N ILE A 1 1.12 -3.46 18.21
CA ILE A 1 1.34 -2.08 17.73
C ILE A 1 0.01 -1.33 17.70
N SER A 2 -0.11 -0.22 18.41
CA SER A 2 -1.28 0.68 18.32
C SER A 2 -0.94 1.81 17.36
N LEU A 3 -1.75 1.99 16.32
CA LEU A 3 -1.60 3.12 15.40
C LEU A 3 -2.23 4.36 16.05
N GLN A 4 -1.53 5.49 15.99
CA GLN A 4 -2.04 6.76 16.51
C GLN A 4 -3.01 7.37 15.50
N PRO A 5 -4.04 8.10 15.94
CA PRO A 5 -4.91 8.85 15.04
C PRO A 5 -4.13 9.85 14.17
N ASN A 6 -4.72 10.23 13.03
CA ASN A 6 -4.21 11.27 12.13
C ASN A 6 -2.73 11.11 11.76
N SER A 7 -2.31 9.88 11.48
CA SER A 7 -0.90 9.53 11.31
C SER A 7 -0.66 8.72 10.05
N LEU A 8 0.54 8.87 9.49
CA LEU A 8 1.02 8.15 8.32
C LEU A 8 2.08 7.13 8.74
N TYR A 9 1.96 5.92 8.19
CA TYR A 9 2.90 4.83 8.43
C TYR A 9 3.27 4.12 7.14
N ILE A 10 4.52 3.65 7.07
CA ILE A 10 4.99 2.67 6.09
C ILE A 10 5.07 1.31 6.78
N PHE A 11 4.48 0.30 6.14
CA PHE A 11 4.52 -1.08 6.58
C PHE A 11 5.34 -1.92 5.61
N LEU A 12 6.26 -2.71 6.18
CA LEU A 12 6.97 -3.78 5.49
C LEU A 12 6.38 -5.12 5.93
N ILE A 13 5.82 -5.87 4.99
CA ILE A 13 5.15 -7.14 5.25
C ILE A 13 5.89 -8.25 4.51
N GLN A 14 6.38 -9.26 5.23
CA GLN A 14 6.83 -10.50 4.61
C GLN A 14 5.62 -11.30 4.15
N ILE A 15 5.68 -11.73 2.90
CA ILE A 15 4.78 -12.76 2.36
C ILE A 15 5.65 -14.00 2.17
N LEU A 16 5.33 -15.10 2.84
CA LEU A 16 6.22 -16.29 2.96
C LEU A 16 6.56 -17.00 1.64
N SER A 17 6.07 -16.54 0.49
CA SER A 17 6.32 -17.09 -0.85
C SER A 17 6.69 -16.05 -1.91
N VAL A 18 6.85 -14.78 -1.53
CA VAL A 18 7.01 -13.66 -2.46
C VAL A 18 7.99 -12.65 -1.86
N ASP A 19 8.51 -11.76 -2.71
CA ASP A 19 9.23 -10.56 -2.27
C ASP A 19 8.45 -9.80 -1.19
N PRO A 20 9.15 -9.11 -0.27
CA PRO A 20 8.50 -8.32 0.76
C PRO A 20 7.60 -7.23 0.15
N HIS A 21 6.46 -7.01 0.79
CA HIS A 21 5.42 -6.10 0.33
C HIS A 21 5.42 -4.82 1.14
N TRP A 22 5.45 -3.68 0.45
CA TRP A 22 5.41 -2.36 1.03
C TRP A 22 4.02 -1.76 0.89
N SER A 23 3.59 -1.02 1.92
CA SER A 23 2.27 -0.38 1.92
C SER A 23 2.24 0.86 2.80
N LEU A 24 1.38 1.81 2.42
CA LEU A 24 1.09 2.99 3.23
C LEU A 24 -0.18 2.78 4.05
N PHE A 25 -0.16 3.28 5.27
CA PHE A 25 -1.29 3.28 6.17
C PHE A 25 -1.53 4.70 6.65
N ILE A 26 -2.77 5.17 6.50
CA ILE A 26 -3.20 6.46 7.05
C ILE A 26 -4.31 6.17 8.04
N THR A 27 -4.17 6.72 9.24
CA THR A 27 -5.22 6.70 10.26
C THR A 27 -6.00 8.00 10.24
N ASP A 28 -7.33 7.90 10.36
CA ASP A 28 -8.19 9.06 10.55
C ASP A 28 -8.19 9.54 12.02
N ALA A 29 -9.02 10.54 12.33
CA ALA A 29 -9.15 11.09 13.67
C ALA A 29 -9.71 10.09 14.70
N ALA A 30 -10.45 9.06 14.25
CA ALA A 30 -10.93 7.98 15.09
C ALA A 30 -9.89 6.85 15.28
N GLY A 31 -8.73 6.95 14.62
CA GLY A 31 -7.70 5.93 14.64
C GLY A 31 -7.98 4.75 13.70
N VAL A 32 -8.97 4.85 12.81
CA VAL A 32 -9.27 3.82 11.80
C VAL A 32 -8.20 3.90 10.72
N ALA A 33 -7.53 2.76 10.49
CA ALA A 33 -6.45 2.68 9.51
C ALA A 33 -6.98 2.24 8.14
N THR A 34 -6.65 3.02 7.12
CA THR A 34 -6.80 2.61 5.71
C THR A 34 -5.43 2.30 5.14
N ARG A 35 -5.31 1.13 4.51
CA ARG A 35 -4.11 0.71 3.80
C ARG A 35 -4.25 1.01 2.33
N TYR A 36 -3.22 1.63 1.77
CA TYR A 36 -3.04 1.91 0.35
C TYR A 36 -1.77 1.22 -0.14
N HIS A 37 -1.86 0.52 -1.26
CA HIS A 37 -0.72 -0.21 -1.80
C HIS A 37 -0.89 -0.57 -3.27
N TRP A 38 0.24 -0.88 -3.91
CA TRP A 38 0.28 -1.56 -5.21
C TRP A 38 0.49 -3.05 -4.98
N SER A 39 -0.47 -3.88 -5.39
CA SER A 39 -0.46 -5.30 -5.04
C SER A 39 -0.90 -6.19 -6.19
N VAL A 40 -0.58 -7.48 -6.09
CA VAL A 40 -1.02 -8.48 -7.08
C VAL A 40 -2.55 -8.56 -7.09
N ALA A 41 -3.12 -8.36 -8.27
CA ALA A 41 -4.55 -8.45 -8.53
C ALA A 41 -4.95 -9.89 -8.87
N PRO A 42 -6.13 -10.36 -8.41
CA PRO A 42 -6.72 -11.57 -8.97
C PRO A 42 -7.11 -11.30 -10.43
N ARG A 43 -6.48 -12.03 -11.36
CA ARG A 43 -6.71 -11.84 -12.80
C ARG A 43 -7.87 -12.69 -13.32
N ARG A 44 -8.66 -12.13 -14.23
CA ARG A 44 -9.65 -12.85 -15.02
C ARG A 44 -9.07 -13.34 -16.35
N SER A 45 -8.01 -12.69 -16.85
CA SER A 45 -7.28 -13.13 -18.05
C SER A 45 -5.78 -12.85 -18.01
N LEU A 46 -5.00 -13.50 -18.88
CA LEU A 46 -3.55 -13.33 -18.99
C LEU A 46 -3.12 -11.95 -19.53
N ASN A 47 -4.05 -11.22 -20.16
CA ASN A 47 -3.77 -9.90 -20.72
C ASN A 47 -4.05 -8.76 -19.72
N GLU A 48 -4.65 -9.07 -18.58
CA GLU A 48 -4.87 -8.09 -17.53
C GLU A 48 -3.57 -7.78 -16.77
N PRO A 49 -3.42 -6.54 -16.28
CA PRO A 49 -2.38 -6.17 -15.34
C PRO A 49 -2.25 -7.17 -14.19
N ILE A 50 -1.02 -7.57 -13.85
CA ILE A 50 -0.78 -8.47 -12.72
C ILE A 50 -0.87 -7.76 -11.38
N GLU A 51 -0.58 -6.48 -11.35
CA GLU A 51 -0.57 -5.67 -10.15
C GLU A 51 -1.43 -4.42 -10.39
N CYS A 52 -2.13 -4.01 -9.33
CA CYS A 52 -2.98 -2.83 -9.35
C CYS A 52 -2.91 -2.10 -8.01
N TYR A 53 -3.39 -0.86 -8.04
CA TYR A 53 -3.70 -0.10 -6.83
C TYR A 53 -4.88 -0.75 -6.11
N ASP A 54 -4.78 -0.85 -4.79
CA ASP A 54 -5.86 -1.28 -3.90
C ASP A 54 -5.86 -0.41 -2.63
N ALA A 55 -7.04 -0.21 -2.08
CA ALA A 55 -7.25 0.58 -0.88
C ALA A 55 -8.33 -0.06 -0.02
N ARG A 56 -8.01 -0.29 1.25
CA ARG A 56 -8.94 -0.94 2.16
C ARG A 56 -8.73 -0.53 3.60
N VAL A 57 -9.84 -0.31 4.29
CA VAL A 57 -9.85 -0.19 5.76
C VAL A 57 -9.40 -1.51 6.33
N ILE A 58 -8.42 -1.47 7.24
CA ILE A 58 -7.94 -2.69 7.89
C ILE A 58 -7.77 -2.49 9.38
N ASN A 59 -8.02 -3.58 10.08
CA ASN A 59 -7.54 -3.72 11.44
C ASN A 59 -6.06 -4.12 11.38
N PRO A 60 -5.14 -3.37 12.02
CA PRO A 60 -3.73 -3.70 11.98
C PRO A 60 -3.50 -5.10 12.54
N VAL A 61 -3.03 -5.99 11.68
CA VAL A 61 -2.77 -7.40 11.99
C VAL A 61 -1.50 -7.48 12.84
N ARG A 62 -1.63 -8.05 14.04
CA ARG A 62 -0.54 -8.21 15.02
C ARG A 62 0.00 -9.64 15.10
N GLU A 63 -0.58 -10.58 14.35
CA GLU A 63 -0.31 -12.01 14.42
C GLU A 63 -0.10 -12.59 13.02
N VAL A 64 0.59 -13.73 12.94
CA VAL A 64 0.71 -14.48 11.68
C VAL A 64 -0.67 -15.03 11.35
N THR A 65 -1.34 -14.40 10.38
CA THR A 65 -2.64 -14.87 9.89
C THR A 65 -2.48 -16.16 9.10
N ASN A 66 -3.57 -16.92 8.94
CA ASN A 66 -3.60 -18.15 8.13
C ASN A 66 -3.10 -17.96 6.67
N GLY A 67 -2.93 -16.72 6.19
CA GLY A 67 -2.32 -16.39 4.91
C GLY A 67 -0.80 -16.18 4.92
N GLY A 68 -0.10 -16.50 6.02
CA GLY A 68 1.37 -16.44 6.09
C GLY A 68 1.96 -15.03 5.97
N LYS A 69 1.21 -14.02 6.42
CA LYS A 69 1.63 -12.61 6.37
C LYS A 69 2.17 -12.18 7.72
N MET A 70 3.37 -11.61 7.74
CA MET A 70 4.03 -11.12 8.94
C MET A 70 4.49 -9.68 8.74
N THR A 71 4.14 -8.79 9.65
CA THR A 71 4.67 -7.42 9.66
C THR A 71 6.11 -7.46 10.16
N LEU A 72 7.07 -7.11 9.30
CA LEU A 72 8.50 -7.05 9.63
C LEU A 72 8.88 -5.70 10.24
N GLY A 73 8.25 -4.62 9.77
CA GLY A 73 8.60 -3.27 10.17
C GLY A 73 7.44 -2.31 10.00
N VAL A 74 7.36 -1.35 10.92
CA VAL A 74 6.41 -0.24 10.90
C VAL A 74 7.18 1.04 11.17
N VAL A 75 7.14 1.97 10.22
CA VAL A 75 7.79 3.28 10.35
C VAL A 75 6.71 4.35 10.34
N ARG A 76 6.69 5.20 11.36
CA ARG A 76 5.80 6.37 11.39
C ARG A 76 6.50 7.57 10.75
N ILE A 77 5.79 8.30 9.91
CA ILE A 77 6.28 9.55 9.33
C ILE A 77 5.91 10.70 10.25
N MET A 78 6.90 11.21 10.99
CA MET A 78 6.70 12.26 12.00
C MET A 78 6.41 13.64 11.38
N SER A 79 6.82 13.87 10.13
CA SER A 79 6.58 15.11 9.39
C SER A 79 5.22 15.17 8.72
N TYR A 80 4.42 14.11 8.80
CA TYR A 80 3.11 14.07 8.16
C TYR A 80 2.12 15.01 8.85
N SER A 81 1.54 15.92 8.06
CA SER A 81 0.45 16.79 8.49
C SER A 81 -0.85 16.29 7.86
N PRO A 82 -1.83 15.80 8.65
CA PRO A 82 -3.08 15.29 8.11
C PRO A 82 -3.84 16.40 7.36
N PRO A 83 -4.38 16.12 6.16
CA PRO A 83 -5.19 17.08 5.43
C PRO A 83 -6.56 17.26 6.10
N GLN A 84 -7.33 18.23 5.59
CA GLN A 84 -8.68 18.48 6.09
C GLN A 84 -9.58 17.23 5.94
N PRO A 85 -10.58 17.05 6.82
CA PRO A 85 -11.56 15.99 6.69
C PRO A 85 -12.20 15.99 5.29
N GLY A 86 -12.34 14.79 4.69
CA GLY A 86 -12.89 14.64 3.34
C GLY A 86 -11.85 14.68 2.21
N PHE A 87 -10.56 14.77 2.53
CA PHE A 87 -9.50 14.63 1.53
C PHE A 87 -9.55 13.27 0.81
N ASP A 88 -9.54 13.29 -0.52
CA ASP A 88 -9.67 12.08 -1.34
C ASP A 88 -8.31 11.41 -1.62
N PHE A 89 -7.84 10.64 -0.64
CA PHE A 89 -6.65 9.82 -0.80
C PHE A 89 -6.79 8.77 -1.91
N ASN A 90 -8.00 8.24 -2.15
CA ASN A 90 -8.22 7.24 -3.19
C ASN A 90 -8.05 7.85 -4.57
N GLY A 91 -8.67 9.01 -4.82
CA GLY A 91 -8.52 9.76 -6.06
C GLY A 91 -7.07 10.14 -6.32
N LEU A 92 -6.35 10.60 -5.29
CA LEU A 92 -4.93 10.97 -5.38
C LEU A 92 -4.05 9.77 -5.75
N PHE A 93 -4.11 8.70 -4.95
CA PHE A 93 -3.21 7.57 -5.08
C PHE A 93 -3.55 6.65 -6.27
N SER A 94 -4.80 6.62 -6.71
CA SER A 94 -5.20 5.88 -7.92
C SER A 94 -4.61 6.43 -9.22
N GLN A 95 -4.05 7.65 -9.21
CA GLN A 95 -3.33 8.18 -10.37
C GLN A 95 -1.93 7.56 -10.53
N ILE A 96 -1.35 7.03 -9.45
CA ILE A 96 -0.03 6.40 -9.49
C ILE A 96 -0.13 5.14 -10.34
N TYR A 97 0.72 5.07 -11.35
CA TYR A 97 0.75 4.02 -12.37
C TYR A 97 -0.55 3.83 -13.16
N ARG A 98 -1.41 4.85 -13.22
CA ARG A 98 -2.67 4.76 -13.98
C ARG A 98 -2.40 4.47 -15.46
N GLY A 99 -2.91 3.33 -15.91
CA GLY A 99 -2.75 2.88 -17.30
C GLY A 99 -1.36 2.32 -17.64
N ILE A 100 -0.46 2.23 -16.66
CA ILE A 100 0.91 1.71 -16.84
C ILE A 100 1.15 0.56 -15.86
N SER A 101 0.62 -0.62 -16.22
CA SER A 101 0.92 -1.88 -15.53
C SER A 101 0.90 -3.01 -16.55
N TYR A 102 1.85 -3.91 -16.42
CA TYR A 102 2.08 -5.01 -17.35
C TYR A 102 1.45 -6.30 -16.82
N ASN A 103 1.36 -7.30 -17.70
CA ASN A 103 0.79 -8.60 -17.38
C ASN A 103 1.80 -9.55 -16.71
N THR A 104 3.01 -9.12 -16.37
CA THR A 104 3.95 -9.92 -15.59
C THR A 104 4.66 -9.06 -14.56
N VAL A 105 4.99 -9.65 -13.41
CA VAL A 105 5.73 -8.96 -12.35
C VAL A 105 7.11 -8.55 -12.88
N GLN A 106 7.76 -9.41 -13.65
CA GLN A 106 9.07 -9.13 -14.22
C GLN A 106 9.05 -7.90 -15.16
N MET A 107 8.04 -7.74 -16.01
CA MET A 107 7.90 -6.55 -16.85
C MET A 107 7.64 -5.29 -16.02
N ASN A 108 6.83 -5.37 -14.97
CA ASN A 108 6.66 -4.27 -14.03
C ASN A 108 8.00 -3.85 -13.41
N ARG A 109 8.81 -4.81 -12.92
CA ARG A 109 10.12 -4.51 -12.32
C ARG A 109 11.12 -3.93 -13.33
N LEU A 110 11.14 -4.42 -14.58
CA LEU A 110 11.98 -3.83 -15.65
C LEU A 110 11.59 -2.38 -15.99
N ASN A 111 10.38 -1.96 -15.65
CA ASN A 111 9.88 -0.59 -15.84
C ASN A 111 9.74 0.19 -14.53
N HIS A 112 10.45 -0.22 -13.46
CA HIS A 112 10.43 0.45 -12.15
C HIS A 112 9.04 0.59 -11.52
N ILE A 113 8.16 -0.39 -11.77
CA ILE A 113 6.84 -0.50 -11.15
C ILE A 113 6.92 -1.58 -10.08
N SER A 114 6.83 -1.19 -8.80
CA SER A 114 6.63 -2.12 -7.68
C SER A 114 5.91 -1.44 -6.51
N CYS A 115 5.58 -2.23 -5.49
CA CYS A 115 5.02 -1.71 -4.24
C CYS A 115 5.95 -0.72 -3.52
N TRP A 116 7.28 -0.87 -3.63
CA TRP A 116 8.22 0.06 -3.02
C TRP A 116 8.24 1.39 -3.76
N GLU A 117 8.45 1.40 -5.07
CA GLU A 117 8.43 2.63 -5.87
C GLU A 117 7.06 3.32 -5.76
N TRP A 118 5.97 2.56 -5.74
CA TRP A 118 4.63 3.12 -5.51
C TRP A 118 4.52 3.87 -4.17
N VAL A 119 5.08 3.31 -3.08
CA VAL A 119 5.09 3.97 -1.76
C VAL A 119 5.87 5.27 -1.83
N LEU A 120 7.02 5.29 -2.51
CA LEU A 120 7.81 6.52 -2.68
C LEU A 120 7.04 7.59 -3.46
N GLU A 121 6.40 7.22 -4.58
CA GLU A 121 5.57 8.15 -5.35
C GLU A 121 4.38 8.67 -4.53
N ALA A 122 3.72 7.81 -3.75
CA ALA A 122 2.64 8.22 -2.88
C ALA A 122 3.11 9.19 -1.77
N LEU A 123 4.32 9.00 -1.24
CA LEU A 123 4.92 9.94 -0.27
C LEU A 123 5.23 11.30 -0.90
N ASN A 124 5.60 11.36 -2.18
CA ASN A 124 5.86 12.62 -2.89
C ASN A 124 4.58 13.45 -3.13
N LEU A 125 3.40 12.84 -3.00
CA LEU A 125 2.10 13.48 -3.18
C LEU A 125 1.49 14.03 -1.88
N LEU A 126 2.09 13.71 -0.72
CA LEU A 126 1.61 14.09 0.63
C LEU A 126 2.40 15.26 1.21
#